data_AF-A0A2H0PJ70-F1
#
_entry.id   AF-A0A2H0PJ70-F1
#
_cell.length_a   1.000
_cell.length_b   1.000
_cell.length_c   1.000
_cell.angle_alpha   90.00
_cell.angle_beta   90.00
_cell.angle_gamma   90.00
#
_symmetry.space_group_name_H-M   'P 1'
#
loop_
_entity.id
_entity.type
_entity.pdbx_description
1 polymer ?
#
loop_
_entity_poly.entity_id
_entity_poly.type
_entity_poly.pdbx_seq_one_letter_code
_entity_poly.pdbx_strand_id
1 'polypeptide(L)'
;MIFWKVWLLRGAARENIRFADAFWSAGSLESARKLTQAQPHSGLNRVFESGLQEFNQISDLKLSREQCIELLETNVSRSLDKAVKIETQSLQNFLGFLANTASTAPFVGLFGTVWGIMNSFINIGATGASNLGVVAPGIAEALIATAMGLFAAIPAALAYNTFAG
;
A
#
# COMPACT_ATOMS: atom_id res chain seq x y z
N MET A 1 -5.44 -7.89 6.49
CA MET A 1 -4.74 -6.84 5.71
C MET A 1 -4.19 -7.35 4.38
N ILE A 2 -3.29 -8.35 4.38
CA ILE A 2 -2.63 -8.83 3.15
C ILE A 2 -3.64 -9.36 2.12
N PHE A 3 -4.53 -10.30 2.48
CA PHE A 3 -5.54 -10.84 1.57
C PHE A 3 -6.48 -9.77 0.99
N TRP A 4 -6.91 -8.82 1.82
CA TRP A 4 -7.72 -7.69 1.38
C TRP A 4 -6.97 -6.81 0.37
N LYS A 5 -5.67 -6.56 0.61
CA LYS A 5 -4.82 -5.80 -0.32
C LYS A 5 -4.66 -6.49 -1.66
N VAL A 6 -4.42 -7.81 -1.67
CA VAL A 6 -4.35 -8.61 -2.90
C VAL A 6 -5.67 -8.52 -3.67
N TRP A 7 -6.80 -8.64 -2.98
CA TRP A 7 -8.12 -8.57 -3.61
C TRP A 7 -8.39 -7.18 -4.20
N LEU A 8 -8.08 -6.11 -3.46
CA LEU A 8 -8.19 -4.73 -3.91
C LEU A 8 -7.35 -4.46 -5.17
N LEU A 9 -6.06 -4.84 -5.15
CA LEU A 9 -5.16 -4.63 -6.29
C LEU A 9 -5.59 -5.43 -7.52
N ARG A 10 -6.06 -6.68 -7.34
CA ARG A 10 -6.59 -7.49 -8.43
C ARG A 10 -7.88 -6.91 -9.00
N GLY A 11 -8.76 -6.36 -8.16
CA GLY A 11 -9.97 -5.64 -8.59
C GLY A 11 -9.61 -4.43 -9.43
N ALA A 12 -8.78 -3.54 -8.89
CA ALA A 12 -8.32 -2.33 -9.57
C ALA A 12 -7.60 -2.62 -10.89
N ALA A 13 -6.75 -3.65 -10.94
CA ALA A 13 -6.08 -4.06 -12.18
C ALA A 13 -7.07 -4.50 -13.26
N ARG A 14 -8.08 -5.29 -12.89
CA ARG A 14 -9.13 -5.73 -13.83
C ARG A 14 -9.94 -4.55 -14.37
N GLU A 15 -10.29 -3.58 -13.53
CA GLU A 15 -11.00 -2.37 -13.94
C GLU A 15 -10.14 -1.49 -14.85
N ASN A 16 -8.85 -1.33 -14.53
CA ASN A 16 -7.91 -0.59 -15.36
C ASN A 16 -7.72 -1.23 -16.74
N ILE A 17 -7.65 -2.57 -16.83
CA ILE A 17 -7.56 -3.28 -18.12
C ILE A 17 -8.82 -3.02 -18.96
N ARG A 18 -10.01 -3.17 -18.37
CA ARG A 18 -11.28 -2.89 -19.06
C ARG A 18 -11.38 -1.44 -19.54
N PHE A 19 -10.85 -0.51 -18.75
CA PHE A 19 -10.81 0.89 -19.14
C PHE A 19 -9.85 1.10 -20.30
N ALA A 20 -8.65 0.54 -20.22
CA ALA A 20 -7.62 0.67 -21.25
C ALA A 20 -8.11 0.10 -22.59
N ASP A 21 -8.72 -1.09 -22.59
CA ASP A 21 -9.29 -1.71 -23.79
C ASP A 21 -10.35 -0.80 -24.42
N ALA A 22 -11.28 -0.27 -23.62
CA ALA A 22 -12.31 0.65 -24.09
C ALA A 22 -11.72 1.96 -24.62
N PHE A 23 -10.76 2.55 -23.90
CA PHE A 23 -10.08 3.78 -24.27
C PHE A 23 -9.31 3.65 -25.59
N TRP A 24 -8.52 2.59 -25.75
CA TRP A 24 -7.74 2.35 -26.98
C TRP A 24 -8.60 1.91 -28.16
N SER A 25 -9.79 1.36 -27.91
CA SER A 25 -10.78 1.08 -28.97
C SER A 25 -11.50 2.34 -29.47
N ALA A 26 -11.39 3.46 -28.76
CA ALA A 26 -12.06 4.70 -29.08
C ALA A 26 -11.32 5.47 -30.20
N GLY A 27 -12.05 5.85 -31.25
CA GLY A 27 -11.47 6.60 -32.38
C GLY A 27 -11.33 8.11 -32.14
N SER A 28 -11.87 8.62 -31.02
CA SER A 28 -11.82 10.05 -30.67
C SER A 28 -11.95 10.25 -29.16
N LEU A 29 -11.50 11.40 -28.65
CA LEU A 29 -11.59 11.76 -27.23
C LEU A 29 -13.04 11.76 -26.71
N GLU A 30 -13.99 12.22 -27.53
CA GLU A 30 -15.41 12.22 -27.16
C GLU A 30 -15.98 10.80 -27.10
N SER A 31 -15.58 9.92 -28.03
CA SER A 31 -15.97 8.51 -27.99
C SER A 31 -15.34 7.79 -26.79
N ALA A 32 -14.09 8.09 -26.45
CA ALA A 32 -13.41 7.55 -25.28
C ALA A 32 -14.19 7.91 -24.01
N ARG A 33 -14.55 9.19 -23.84
CA ARG A 33 -15.36 9.65 -22.71
C ARG A 33 -16.70 8.92 -22.60
N LYS A 34 -17.42 8.72 -23.71
CA LYS A 34 -18.70 8.01 -23.71
C LYS A 34 -18.55 6.53 -23.34
N LEU A 35 -17.51 5.86 -23.87
CA LEU A 35 -17.25 4.44 -23.61
C LEU A 35 -16.76 4.18 -22.18
N THR A 36 -16.04 5.12 -21.57
CA THR A 36 -15.45 4.96 -20.23
C THR A 36 -16.35 5.46 -19.10
N GLN A 37 -17.41 6.23 -19.40
CA GLN A 37 -18.42 6.66 -18.40
C GLN A 37 -19.03 5.50 -17.60
N ALA A 38 -19.12 4.30 -18.20
CA ALA A 38 -19.61 3.10 -17.54
C ALA A 38 -18.62 2.51 -16.49
N GLN A 39 -17.43 3.10 -16.32
CA GLN A 39 -16.36 2.57 -15.47
C GLN A 39 -15.89 3.59 -14.40
N PRO A 40 -16.77 4.05 -13.49
CA PRO A 40 -16.46 5.12 -12.53
C PRO A 40 -15.43 4.73 -11.46
N HIS A 41 -15.21 3.44 -11.22
CA HIS A 41 -14.33 2.94 -10.16
C HIS A 41 -12.86 2.78 -10.60
N SER A 42 -12.60 2.75 -11.92
CA SER A 42 -11.26 2.63 -12.50
C SER A 42 -10.37 3.83 -12.12
N GLY A 43 -9.17 3.55 -11.64
CA GLY A 43 -8.18 4.59 -11.35
C GLY A 43 -7.73 5.32 -12.63
N LEU A 44 -7.59 4.59 -13.74
CA LEU A 44 -7.28 5.20 -15.03
C LEU A 44 -8.40 6.13 -15.53
N ASN A 45 -9.66 5.83 -15.22
CA ASN A 45 -10.77 6.73 -15.55
C ASN A 45 -10.68 8.05 -14.76
N ARG A 46 -10.31 8.01 -13.47
CA ARG A 46 -10.09 9.22 -12.66
C ARG A 46 -8.92 10.06 -13.18
N VAL A 47 -7.84 9.42 -13.65
CA VAL A 47 -6.72 10.08 -14.32
C VAL A 47 -7.18 10.74 -15.62
N PHE A 48 -7.91 10.00 -16.45
CA PHE A 48 -8.44 10.50 -17.72
C PHE A 48 -9.36 11.71 -17.54
N GLU A 49 -10.33 11.64 -16.63
CA GLU A 49 -11.24 12.75 -16.33
C GLU A 49 -10.49 13.99 -15.82
N SER A 50 -9.41 13.81 -15.04
CA SER A 50 -8.58 14.93 -14.57
C SER A 50 -7.85 15.64 -15.73
N GLY A 51 -7.34 14.89 -16.69
CA GLY A 51 -6.72 15.44 -17.90
C GLY A 51 -7.74 16.08 -18.83
N LEU A 52 -8.91 15.46 -19.01
CA LEU A 52 -10.00 15.96 -19.83
C LEU A 52 -10.58 17.27 -19.26
N GLN A 53 -10.72 17.36 -17.95
CA GLN A 53 -11.17 18.58 -17.28
C GLN A 53 -10.20 19.75 -17.56
N GLU A 54 -8.89 19.52 -17.45
CA GLU A 54 -7.87 20.53 -17.74
C GLU A 54 -7.87 20.93 -19.22
N PHE A 55 -7.97 19.94 -20.11
CA PHE A 55 -8.07 20.15 -21.56
C PHE A 55 -9.25 21.05 -21.92
N ASN A 56 -10.44 20.78 -21.36
CA ASN A 56 -11.64 21.58 -21.64
C ASN A 56 -11.50 23.01 -21.10
N GLN A 57 -10.97 23.18 -19.88
CA GLN A 57 -10.75 24.51 -19.29
C GLN A 57 -9.83 25.38 -20.15
N ILE A 58 -8.74 24.82 -20.67
CA ILE A 58 -7.79 25.57 -21.50
C ILE A 58 -8.34 25.80 -22.91
N SER A 59 -9.07 24.83 -23.47
CA SER A 59 -9.69 24.95 -24.80
C SER A 59 -10.77 26.04 -24.84
N ASP A 60 -11.43 26.31 -23.70
CA ASP A 60 -12.41 27.39 -23.56
C ASP A 60 -11.76 28.78 -23.42
N LEU A 61 -10.44 28.86 -23.21
CA LEU A 61 -9.73 30.14 -23.16
C LEU A 61 -9.58 30.73 -24.56
N LYS A 62 -9.79 32.05 -24.66
CA LYS A 62 -9.59 32.81 -25.91
C LYS A 62 -8.11 33.10 -26.16
N LEU A 63 -7.31 32.07 -26.35
CA LEU A 63 -5.87 32.15 -26.60
C LEU A 63 -5.55 32.01 -28.09
N SER A 64 -4.34 32.44 -28.49
CA SER A 64 -3.82 32.04 -29.80
C SER A 64 -3.59 30.53 -29.83
N ARG A 65 -3.54 29.95 -31.04
CA ARG A 65 -3.32 28.51 -31.21
C ARG A 65 -2.00 28.07 -30.57
N GLU A 66 -0.96 28.88 -30.70
CA GLU A 66 0.38 28.62 -30.18
C GLU A 66 0.39 28.63 -28.65
N GLN A 67 -0.23 29.64 -28.03
CA GLN A 67 -0.36 29.75 -26.56
C GLN A 67 -1.20 28.61 -25.98
N CYS A 68 -2.27 28.20 -26.69
CA CYS A 68 -3.12 27.10 -26.28
C CYS A 68 -2.35 25.77 -26.27
N ILE A 69 -1.57 25.49 -27.33
CA ILE A 69 -0.77 24.26 -27.40
C ILE A 69 0.26 24.20 -26.26
N GLU A 70 0.98 25.28 -26.01
CA GLU A 70 2.00 25.35 -24.95
C GLU A 70 1.39 25.13 -23.55
N LEU A 71 0.25 25.78 -23.28
CA LEU A 71 -0.47 25.64 -22.01
C LEU A 71 -1.09 24.25 -21.85
N LEU A 72 -1.65 23.68 -22.92
CA LEU A 72 -2.22 22.33 -22.89
C LEU A 72 -1.16 21.30 -22.55
N GLU A 73 -0.02 21.31 -23.24
CA GLU A 73 1.06 20.35 -23.00
C GLU A 73 1.51 20.37 -21.53
N THR A 74 1.79 21.57 -21.01
CA THR A 74 2.29 21.73 -19.64
C THR A 74 1.24 21.37 -18.60
N ASN A 75 0.03 21.91 -18.69
CA ASN A 75 -0.97 21.78 -17.63
C ASN A 75 -1.67 20.42 -17.65
N VAL A 76 -1.99 19.88 -18.84
CA VAL A 76 -2.57 18.53 -18.95
C VAL A 76 -1.58 17.49 -18.47
N SER A 77 -0.30 17.56 -18.86
CA SER A 77 0.73 16.64 -18.36
C SER A 77 0.84 16.72 -16.83
N ARG A 78 0.88 17.93 -16.26
CA ARG A 78 0.94 18.11 -14.81
C ARG A 78 -0.31 17.58 -14.09
N SER A 79 -1.49 17.77 -14.66
CA SER A 79 -2.75 17.25 -14.13
C SER A 79 -2.76 15.72 -14.12
N LEU A 80 -2.36 15.11 -15.25
CA LEU A 80 -2.23 13.66 -15.37
C LEU A 80 -1.21 13.09 -14.38
N ASP A 81 -0.01 13.67 -14.29
CA ASP A 81 1.02 13.25 -13.34
C ASP A 81 0.54 13.32 -11.88
N LYS A 82 -0.17 14.40 -11.53
CA LYS A 82 -0.76 14.57 -10.22
C LYS A 82 -1.83 13.51 -9.95
N ALA A 83 -2.71 13.25 -10.92
CA ALA A 83 -3.77 12.24 -10.78
C ALA A 83 -3.18 10.83 -10.63
N VAL A 84 -2.16 10.48 -11.43
CA VAL A 84 -1.44 9.20 -11.32
C VAL A 84 -0.81 9.05 -9.93
N LYS A 85 -0.18 10.10 -9.39
CA LYS A 85 0.38 10.07 -8.04
C LYS A 85 -0.69 9.85 -6.97
N ILE A 86 -1.84 10.53 -7.07
CA ILE A 86 -2.94 10.37 -6.12
C ILE A 86 -3.48 8.94 -6.13
N GLU A 87 -3.74 8.39 -7.32
CA GLU A 87 -4.23 7.01 -7.45
C GLU A 87 -3.20 6.00 -6.94
N THR A 88 -1.93 6.19 -7.30
CA THR A 88 -0.84 5.32 -6.83
C THR A 88 -0.72 5.37 -5.31
N GLN A 89 -0.77 6.56 -4.70
CA GLN A 89 -0.72 6.73 -3.25
C GLN A 89 -1.89 6.02 -2.56
N SER A 90 -3.10 6.12 -3.11
CA SER A 90 -4.28 5.40 -2.61
C SER A 90 -4.08 3.88 -2.66
N LEU A 91 -3.50 3.37 -3.75
CA LEU A 91 -3.13 1.96 -3.91
C LEU A 91 -1.93 1.55 -3.04
N GLN A 92 -1.19 2.47 -2.44
CA GLN A 92 -0.07 2.19 -1.51
C GLN A 92 -0.47 2.27 -0.02
N ASN A 93 -1.74 2.54 0.27
CA ASN A 93 -2.25 2.51 1.65
C ASN A 93 -1.89 1.19 2.36
N PHE A 94 -1.55 1.28 3.65
CA PHE A 94 -1.12 0.15 4.51
C PHE A 94 0.27 -0.43 4.24
N LEU A 95 1.01 -0.01 3.20
CA LEU A 95 2.40 -0.45 3.02
C LEU A 95 3.31 -0.01 4.17
N GLY A 96 3.15 1.22 4.66
CA GLY A 96 3.89 1.70 5.83
C GLY A 96 3.64 0.86 7.09
N PHE A 97 2.43 0.35 7.28
CA PHE A 97 2.13 -0.55 8.39
C PHE A 97 2.83 -1.91 8.24
N LEU A 98 2.84 -2.48 7.03
CA LEU A 98 3.56 -3.72 6.74
C LEU A 98 5.07 -3.55 6.95
N ALA A 99 5.65 -2.44 6.48
CA ALA A 99 7.05 -2.10 6.69
C ALA A 99 7.40 -2.00 8.18
N ASN A 100 6.60 -1.25 8.94
CA ASN A 100 6.81 -1.09 10.38
C ASN A 100 6.64 -2.41 11.13
N THR A 101 5.67 -3.24 10.73
CA THR A 101 5.48 -4.56 11.34
C THR A 101 6.67 -5.47 11.06
N ALA A 102 7.14 -5.50 9.80
CA ALA A 102 8.29 -6.28 9.40
C ALA A 102 9.57 -5.89 10.16
N SER A 103 9.79 -4.59 10.39
CA SER A 103 10.99 -4.11 11.10
C SER A 103 10.87 -4.18 12.62
N THR A 104 9.69 -3.94 13.19
CA THR A 104 9.53 -3.76 14.64
C THR A 104 9.12 -5.04 15.37
N ALA A 105 8.34 -5.92 14.73
CA ALA A 105 7.82 -7.13 15.39
C ALA A 105 8.91 -8.08 15.96
N PRO A 106 10.08 -8.28 15.32
CA PRO A 106 11.15 -9.08 15.90
C PRO A 106 11.66 -8.51 17.23
N PHE A 107 11.75 -7.18 17.33
CA PHE A 107 12.20 -6.51 18.56
C PHE A 107 11.18 -6.61 19.68
N VAL A 108 9.88 -6.60 19.35
CA VAL A 108 8.81 -6.87 20.32
C VAL A 108 8.91 -8.30 20.88
N GLY A 109 9.19 -9.29 20.01
CA GLY A 109 9.42 -10.67 20.44
C GLY A 109 10.67 -10.82 21.31
N LEU A 110 11.78 -10.19 20.91
CA LEU A 110 13.02 -10.17 21.69
C LEU A 110 12.82 -9.52 23.07
N PHE A 111 12.08 -8.41 23.12
CA PHE A 111 11.70 -7.78 24.40
C PHE A 111 10.95 -8.76 25.30
N GLY A 112 9.98 -9.51 24.74
CA GLY A 112 9.27 -10.56 25.45
C GLY A 112 10.19 -11.64 26.01
N THR A 113 11.18 -12.10 25.24
CA THR A 113 12.18 -13.07 25.76
C THR A 113 12.96 -12.51 26.94
N VAL A 114 13.46 -11.28 26.83
CA VAL A 114 14.26 -10.64 27.88
C VAL A 114 13.43 -10.49 29.15
N TRP A 115 12.17 -10.05 29.01
CA TRP A 115 11.26 -9.91 30.13
C TRP A 115 10.95 -11.25 30.82
N GLY A 116 10.63 -12.30 30.05
CA GLY A 116 10.30 -13.62 30.60
C GLY A 116 11.49 -14.28 31.31
N ILE A 117 12.69 -14.15 30.74
CA ILE A 117 13.93 -14.64 31.37
C ILE A 117 14.22 -13.86 32.65
N MET A 118 14.09 -12.52 32.63
CA MET A 118 14.25 -11.69 33.82
C MET A 118 13.31 -12.12 34.95
N ASN A 119 12.03 -12.33 34.65
CA ASN A 119 11.05 -12.77 35.65
C ASN A 119 11.37 -14.18 36.20
N SER A 120 11.87 -15.07 35.35
CA SER A 120 12.33 -16.40 35.78
C SER A 120 13.49 -16.31 36.78
N PHE A 121 14.47 -15.42 36.55
CA PHE A 121 15.57 -15.19 37.49
C PHE A 121 15.14 -14.52 38.79
N ILE A 122 14.19 -13.58 38.76
CA ILE A 122 13.62 -12.97 39.96
C ILE A 122 12.96 -14.04 40.84
N ASN A 123 12.22 -14.97 40.24
CA ASN A 123 11.59 -16.07 40.97
C ASN A 123 12.61 -17.03 41.62
N ILE A 124 13.74 -17.32 40.96
CA ILE A 124 14.84 -18.08 41.58
C ILE A 124 15.37 -17.33 42.82
N GLY A 125 15.62 -16.02 42.68
CA GLY A 125 16.14 -15.19 43.77
C GLY A 125 15.20 -15.12 44.98
N ALA A 126 13.88 -15.09 44.73
CA ALA A 126 12.87 -15.06 45.79
C ALA A 126 12.65 -16.41 46.47
N THR A 127 12.72 -17.52 45.72
CA THR A 127 12.44 -18.87 46.25
C THR A 127 13.68 -19.58 46.80
N GLY A 128 14.88 -19.13 46.45
CA GLY A 128 16.14 -19.79 46.80
C GLY A 128 16.33 -21.17 46.13
N ALA A 129 15.39 -21.61 45.30
CA ALA A 129 15.41 -22.89 44.62
C ALA A 129 16.00 -22.72 43.22
N SER A 130 17.22 -23.23 43.00
CA SER A 130 17.91 -23.19 41.70
C SER A 130 17.59 -24.37 40.79
N ASN A 131 16.50 -25.11 41.05
CA ASN A 131 16.18 -26.28 40.23
C ASN A 131 15.67 -25.87 38.84
N LEU A 132 16.12 -26.58 37.81
CA LEU A 132 15.76 -26.32 36.41
C LEU A 132 14.25 -26.46 36.14
N GLY A 133 13.55 -27.29 36.91
CA GLY A 133 12.11 -27.52 36.76
C GLY A 133 11.27 -26.27 37.07
N VAL A 134 11.73 -25.40 37.99
CA VAL A 134 11.02 -24.18 38.39
C VAL A 134 11.13 -23.08 37.33
N VAL A 135 12.18 -23.08 36.51
CA VAL A 135 12.44 -22.02 35.51
C VAL A 135 12.17 -22.43 34.07
N ALA A 136 12.16 -23.73 33.79
CA ALA A 136 11.90 -24.24 32.44
C ALA A 136 10.60 -23.71 31.81
N PRO A 137 9.46 -23.59 32.54
CA PRO A 137 8.24 -23.02 31.97
C PRO A 137 8.39 -21.55 31.55
N GLY A 138 8.98 -20.71 32.39
CA GLY A 138 9.16 -19.28 32.10
C GLY A 138 10.12 -19.00 30.95
N ILE A 139 11.15 -19.83 30.79
CA ILE A 139 12.06 -19.77 29.64
C ILE A 139 11.36 -20.24 28.36
N ALA A 140 10.52 -21.28 28.43
CA ALA A 140 9.75 -21.74 27.28
C ALA A 140 8.77 -20.67 26.79
N GLU A 141 8.03 -20.02 27.70
CA GLU A 141 7.14 -18.89 27.37
C GLU A 141 7.90 -17.71 26.76
N ALA A 142 9.08 -17.38 27.32
CA ALA A 142 9.97 -16.38 26.76
C ALA A 142 10.29 -16.70 25.28
N LEU A 143 10.74 -17.92 24.97
CA LEU A 143 11.10 -18.33 23.61
C LEU A 143 9.91 -18.24 22.63
N ILE A 144 8.70 -18.53 23.09
CA ILE A 144 7.47 -18.37 22.28
C ILE A 144 7.28 -16.91 21.87
N ALA A 145 7.60 -15.93 22.73
CA ALA A 145 7.47 -14.51 22.39
C ALA A 145 8.32 -14.13 21.16
N THR A 146 9.56 -14.60 21.09
CA THR A 146 10.42 -14.38 19.91
C THR A 146 9.90 -15.10 18.67
N ALA A 147 9.43 -16.35 18.82
CA ALA A 147 8.82 -17.08 17.71
C ALA A 147 7.60 -16.34 17.13
N MET A 148 6.75 -15.77 18.00
CA MET A 148 5.59 -14.96 17.60
C MET A 148 6.00 -13.66 16.90
N GLY A 149 7.05 -12.98 17.39
CA GLY A 149 7.61 -11.78 16.75
C GLY A 149 8.09 -12.05 15.31
N LEU A 150 8.79 -13.16 15.11
CA LEU A 150 9.22 -13.60 13.78
C LEU A 150 8.05 -14.04 12.89
N PHE A 151 7.09 -14.76 13.47
CA PHE A 151 5.88 -15.20 12.76
C PHE A 151 5.06 -14.02 12.23
N ALA A 152 5.04 -12.89 12.95
CA ALA A 152 4.42 -11.65 12.46
C ALA A 152 5.29 -10.90 11.44
N ALA A 153 6.62 -10.86 11.65
CA ALA A 153 7.55 -10.09 10.82
C ALA A 153 7.72 -10.66 9.41
N ILE A 154 7.86 -11.98 9.28
CA ILE A 154 8.19 -12.64 8.00
C ILE A 154 7.08 -12.44 6.95
N PRO A 155 5.79 -12.71 7.24
CA PRO A 155 4.72 -12.47 6.27
C PRO A 155 4.57 -10.99 5.95
N ALA A 156 4.79 -10.09 6.92
CA ALA A 156 4.73 -8.65 6.71
C ALA A 156 5.83 -8.18 5.74
N ALA A 157 7.06 -8.69 5.88
CA ALA A 157 8.18 -8.36 5.01
C ALA A 157 7.94 -8.84 3.57
N LEU A 158 7.47 -10.08 3.41
CA LEU A 158 7.13 -10.63 2.09
C LEU A 158 5.99 -9.84 1.42
N ALA A 159 4.95 -9.51 2.17
CA ALA A 159 3.83 -8.71 1.66
C ALA A 159 4.26 -7.29 1.29
N TYR A 160 5.11 -6.65 2.10
CA TYR A 160 5.64 -5.33 1.79
C TYR A 160 6.44 -5.37 0.47
N ASN A 161 7.38 -6.31 0.34
CA ASN A 161 8.22 -6.41 -0.86
C ASN A 161 7.41 -6.71 -2.13
N THR A 162 6.37 -7.54 -2.03
CA THR A 162 5.50 -7.88 -3.17
C THR A 162 4.55 -6.77 -3.59
N PHE A 163 4.24 -5.80 -2.73
CA PHE A 163 3.36 -4.68 -3.05
C PHE A 163 4.09 -3.35 -3.27
N ALA A 164 5.33 -3.23 -2.77
CA ALA A 164 6.16 -2.04 -2.94
C ALA A 164 7.05 -2.11 -4.20
N GLY A 165 7.39 -3.32 -4.66
CA GLY A 165 8.05 -3.56 -5.95
C GLY A 165 7.05 -3.64 -7.07
#